data_AF-A0A5C7YNC7-F1
#
_entry.id   AF-A0A5C7YNC7-F1
#
_cell.length_a   1.000
_cell.length_b   1.000
_cell.length_c   1.000
_cell.angle_alpha   90.00
_cell.angle_beta   90.00
_cell.angle_gamma   90.00
#
_symmetry.space_group_name_H-M   'P 1'
#
loop_
_entity.id
_entity.type
_entity.pdbx_description
1 polymer ?
#
loop_
_entity_poly.entity_id
_entity_poly.type
_entity_poly.pdbx_seq_one_letter_code
_entity_poly.pdbx_strand_id
1 'polypeptide(L)'
;FGWDSDMTAYGPKAHLASAVINWGPYYIKAVREALEGKWAGNQASWWGVKEGAIDFVSVAEDVPADAKKKLDEVKAGLKDGSFVIWKGPIVGQDGKEVLAKDAVADDKFLGGISFYVKGVEGKIPSGK
;
A
#
# COMPACT_ATOMS: atom_id res chain seq x y z
N PHE A 1 7.97 1.48 12.14
CA PHE A 1 8.26 1.11 10.73
C PHE A 1 8.90 2.30 10.05
N GLY A 2 9.85 2.06 9.15
CA GLY A 2 10.37 3.10 8.26
C GLY A 2 9.41 3.38 7.10
N TRP A 3 9.51 4.59 6.55
CA TRP A 3 8.65 5.10 5.49
C TRP A 3 9.51 5.60 4.33
N ASP A 4 9.08 5.27 3.10
CA ASP A 4 9.69 5.57 1.80
C ASP A 4 11.09 4.98 1.53
N SER A 5 11.88 4.72 2.58
CA SER A 5 13.24 4.16 2.49
C SER A 5 13.51 3.15 3.59
N ASP A 6 14.58 2.37 3.43
CA ASP A 6 15.09 1.56 4.53
C ASP A 6 15.61 2.48 5.63
N MET A 7 14.95 2.43 6.80
CA MET A 7 15.27 3.27 7.95
C MET A 7 15.94 2.48 9.08
N THR A 8 16.39 1.24 8.83
CA THR A 8 16.99 0.36 9.85
C THR A 8 18.11 1.06 10.61
N ALA A 9 18.95 1.83 9.91
CA ALA A 9 20.09 2.53 10.50
C ALA A 9 19.71 3.61 11.54
N TYR A 10 18.50 4.18 11.46
CA TYR A 10 18.08 5.29 12.33
C TYR A 10 17.46 4.84 13.65
N GLY A 11 17.14 3.56 13.78
CA GLY A 11 16.52 3.01 14.98
C GLY A 11 16.62 1.51 15.03
N PRO A 12 17.82 0.91 15.01
CA PRO A 12 18.00 -0.54 14.78
C PRO A 12 17.33 -1.43 15.83
N LYS A 13 17.01 -0.90 17.02
CA LYS A 13 16.30 -1.61 18.09
C LYS A 13 14.79 -1.39 18.10
N ALA A 14 14.29 -0.38 17.38
CA ALA A 14 12.88 0.00 17.34
C ALA A 14 12.26 -0.21 15.95
N HIS A 15 13.09 -0.40 14.93
CA HIS A 15 12.68 -0.63 13.56
C HIS A 15 12.31 -2.10 13.38
N LEU A 16 11.03 -2.35 13.05
CA LEU A 16 10.53 -3.69 12.74
C LEU A 16 10.64 -4.04 11.24
N ALA A 17 10.56 -3.03 10.37
CA ALA A 17 10.66 -3.11 8.90
C ALA A 17 10.43 -1.70 8.29
N SER A 18 10.64 -1.58 6.97
CA SER A 18 10.31 -0.39 6.18
C SER A 18 9.34 -0.72 5.04
N ALA A 19 8.36 0.16 4.81
CA ALA A 19 7.64 0.22 3.54
C ALA A 19 8.37 1.20 2.62
N VAL A 20 8.96 0.70 1.54
CA VAL A 20 9.80 1.48 0.62
C VAL A 20 9.08 1.79 -0.67
N ILE A 21 9.42 2.94 -1.25
CA ILE A 21 8.97 3.32 -2.58
C ILE A 21 10.15 3.23 -3.56
N ASN A 22 9.99 2.44 -4.61
CA ASN A 22 10.93 2.32 -5.71
C ASN A 22 10.37 2.99 -6.97
N TRP A 23 10.80 4.22 -7.22
CA TRP A 23 10.42 4.97 -8.42
C TRP A 23 11.15 4.54 -9.69
N GLY A 24 12.22 3.74 -9.56
CA GLY A 24 13.07 3.32 -10.69
C GLY A 24 12.31 2.71 -11.86
N PRO A 25 11.47 1.67 -11.65
CA PRO A 25 10.66 1.07 -12.70
C PRO A 25 9.78 2.08 -13.45
N TYR A 26 9.15 3.01 -12.73
CA TYR A 26 8.29 4.03 -13.32
C TYR A 26 9.10 5.01 -14.16
N TYR A 27 10.21 5.54 -13.63
CA TYR A 27 11.07 6.46 -14.37
C TYR A 27 11.66 5.84 -15.64
N ILE A 28 12.09 4.57 -15.57
CA ILE A 28 12.57 3.84 -16.75
C ILE A 28 11.47 3.75 -17.81
N LYS A 29 10.23 3.40 -17.43
CA LYS A 29 9.09 3.35 -18.37
C LYS A 29 8.82 4.72 -18.99
N ALA A 30 8.67 5.75 -18.16
CA ALA A 30 8.28 7.08 -18.62
C ALA A 30 9.33 7.70 -19.56
N VAL A 31 10.62 7.59 -19.22
CA VAL A 31 11.71 8.07 -20.06
C VAL A 31 11.74 7.31 -21.39
N ARG A 32 11.55 5.99 -21.37
CA ARG A 32 11.48 5.20 -22.61
C ARG A 32 10.31 5.63 -23.50
N GLU A 33 9.13 5.83 -22.94
CA GLU A 33 7.96 6.30 -23.69
C GLU A 33 8.19 7.68 -24.32
N ALA A 34 8.85 8.59 -23.60
CA ALA A 34 9.20 9.90 -24.14
C ALA A 34 10.20 9.78 -25.31
N LEU A 35 11.27 9.01 -25.14
CA LEU A 35 12.29 8.79 -26.17
C LEU A 35 11.73 8.10 -27.42
N GLU A 36 10.76 7.20 -27.25
CA GLU A 36 10.11 6.49 -28.34
C GLU A 36 8.93 7.27 -28.96
N GLY A 37 8.63 8.49 -28.48
CA GLY A 37 7.49 9.28 -28.95
C GLY A 37 6.12 8.67 -28.60
N LYS A 38 6.07 7.76 -27.63
CA LYS A 38 4.86 7.05 -27.16
C LYS A 38 4.24 7.69 -25.92
N TRP A 39 4.84 8.75 -25.39
CA TRP A 39 4.31 9.44 -24.23
C TRP A 39 2.95 10.08 -24.56
N ALA A 40 1.88 9.51 -24.00
CA ALA A 40 0.52 10.01 -24.21
C ALA A 40 0.16 11.23 -23.35
N GLY A 41 0.89 11.47 -22.25
CA GLY A 41 0.55 12.49 -21.26
C GLY A 41 -0.80 12.24 -20.57
N ASN A 42 -1.11 13.05 -19.56
CA ASN A 42 -2.39 13.06 -18.85
C ASN A 42 -2.88 11.66 -18.37
N GLN A 43 -1.95 10.76 -18.06
CA GLN A 43 -2.25 9.42 -17.56
C GLN A 43 -2.01 9.36 -16.06
N ALA A 44 -2.97 8.80 -15.33
CA ALA A 44 -2.77 8.42 -13.94
C ALA A 44 -2.00 7.10 -13.87
N SER A 45 -1.07 6.98 -12.92
CA SER A 45 -0.38 5.74 -12.61
C SER A 45 -0.55 5.43 -11.14
N TRP A 46 -1.05 4.23 -10.83
CA TRP A 46 -1.15 3.72 -9.47
C TRP A 46 -0.41 2.39 -9.40
N TRP A 47 0.86 2.46 -8.98
CA TRP A 47 1.75 1.29 -8.96
C TRP A 47 1.98 0.85 -7.52
N GLY A 48 1.90 -0.46 -7.29
CA GLY A 48 2.06 -1.08 -5.98
C GLY A 48 3.11 -2.18 -5.98
N VAL A 49 2.86 -3.23 -5.20
CA VAL A 49 3.75 -4.39 -5.08
C VAL A 49 3.87 -5.15 -6.40
N LYS A 50 2.78 -5.22 -7.18
CA LYS A 50 2.74 -5.89 -8.49
C LYS A 50 3.75 -5.29 -9.47
N GLU A 51 3.82 -3.97 -9.56
CA GLU A 51 4.73 -3.23 -10.43
C GLU A 51 6.14 -3.05 -9.82
N GLY A 52 6.35 -3.51 -8.59
CA GLY A 52 7.60 -3.34 -7.86
C GLY A 52 7.87 -1.89 -7.42
N ALA A 53 6.83 -1.06 -7.37
CA ALA A 53 6.93 0.32 -6.90
C ALA A 53 6.86 0.44 -5.38
N ILE A 54 6.22 -0.52 -4.71
CA ILE A 54 6.12 -0.60 -3.25
C ILE A 54 6.66 -1.95 -2.78
N ASP A 55 7.48 -1.95 -1.74
CA ASP A 55 7.94 -3.19 -1.10
C ASP A 55 8.04 -3.04 0.42
N PHE A 56 8.03 -4.17 1.13
CA PHE A 56 8.24 -4.25 2.56
C PHE A 56 9.57 -4.96 2.83
N VAL A 57 10.56 -4.22 3.35
CA VAL A 57 11.97 -4.64 3.42
C VAL A 57 12.51 -4.54 4.84
N SER A 58 13.67 -5.16 5.04
CA SER A 58 14.49 -5.04 6.26
C SER A 58 13.71 -5.42 7.52
N VAL A 59 13.01 -6.56 7.44
CA VAL A 59 12.25 -7.12 8.57
C VAL A 59 13.22 -7.50 9.69
N ALA A 60 12.97 -7.00 10.89
CA ALA A 60 13.85 -7.21 12.03
C ALA A 60 14.01 -8.70 12.37
N GLU A 61 15.19 -9.05 12.88
CA GLU A 61 15.56 -10.44 13.17
C GLU A 61 14.66 -11.06 14.25
N ASP A 62 14.24 -10.26 15.22
CA ASP A 62 13.40 -10.65 16.35
C ASP A 62 11.90 -10.76 16.03
N VAL A 63 11.48 -10.43 14.80
CA VAL A 63 10.12 -10.74 14.34
C VAL A 63 9.95 -12.27 14.24
N PRO A 64 8.92 -12.85 14.88
CA PRO A 64 8.66 -14.29 14.85
C PRO A 64 8.53 -14.88 13.45
N ALA A 65 8.93 -16.14 13.30
CA ALA A 65 8.98 -16.82 12.00
C ALA A 65 7.60 -16.98 11.34
N ASP A 66 6.55 -17.19 12.13
CA ASP A 66 5.16 -17.25 11.67
C ASP A 66 4.69 -15.90 11.11
N ALA A 67 5.07 -14.79 11.76
CA ALA A 67 4.79 -13.45 11.26
C ALA A 67 5.55 -13.14 9.96
N LYS A 68 6.83 -13.54 9.85
CA LYS A 68 7.62 -13.43 8.61
C LYS A 68 6.98 -14.22 7.47
N LYS A 69 6.58 -15.47 7.74
CA LYS A 69 5.87 -16.29 6.76
C LYS A 69 4.56 -15.64 6.33
N LYS A 70 3.79 -15.09 7.27
CA LYS A 70 2.52 -14.42 6.94
C LYS A 70 2.74 -13.17 6.07
N LEU A 71 3.80 -12.42 6.35
CA LEU A 71 4.20 -11.29 5.51
C LEU A 71 4.52 -11.77 4.08
N ASP A 72 5.31 -12.82 3.92
CA ASP A 72 5.66 -13.35 2.59
C ASP A 72 4.42 -13.81 1.81
N GLU A 73 3.47 -14.49 2.48
CA GLU A 73 2.18 -14.87 1.90
C GLU A 73 1.39 -13.64 1.41
N VAL A 74 1.31 -12.59 2.24
CA VAL A 74 0.60 -11.36 1.87
C VAL A 74 1.32 -10.62 0.75
N LYS A 75 2.65 -10.53 0.76
CA LYS A 75 3.44 -9.91 -0.31
C LYS A 75 3.24 -10.64 -1.64
N ALA A 76 3.27 -11.97 -1.64
CA ALA A 76 2.97 -12.77 -2.81
C ALA A 76 1.55 -12.50 -3.32
N GLY A 77 0.57 -12.49 -2.41
CA GLY A 77 -0.83 -12.23 -2.76
C GLY A 77 -1.10 -10.81 -3.28
N LEU A 78 -0.39 -9.79 -2.77
CA LEU A 78 -0.47 -8.43 -3.30
C LEU A 78 0.16 -8.32 -4.69
N LYS A 79 1.18 -9.13 -4.96
CA LYS A 79 1.87 -9.15 -6.25
C LYS A 79 1.05 -9.86 -7.33
N ASP A 80 0.46 -11.00 -7.01
CA ASP A 80 -0.34 -11.80 -7.96
C ASP A 80 -1.83 -11.41 -8.00
N GLY A 81 -2.29 -10.60 -7.05
CA GLY A 81 -3.66 -10.12 -6.95
C GLY A 81 -4.62 -11.04 -6.17
N SER A 82 -4.13 -12.14 -5.59
CA SER A 82 -4.94 -13.03 -4.76
C SER A 82 -5.25 -12.48 -3.37
N PHE A 83 -4.45 -11.52 -2.89
CA PHE A 83 -4.71 -10.77 -1.66
C PHE A 83 -5.12 -9.34 -1.97
N VAL A 84 -6.30 -8.95 -1.51
CA VAL A 84 -6.88 -7.62 -1.73
C VAL A 84 -7.09 -6.94 -0.38
N ILE A 85 -6.45 -5.79 -0.17
CA ILE A 85 -6.50 -5.04 1.09
C ILE A 85 -7.92 -4.56 1.39
N TRP A 86 -8.57 -3.97 0.38
CA TRP A 86 -9.91 -3.40 0.49
C TRP A 86 -10.96 -4.37 -0.03
N LYS A 87 -11.14 -5.46 0.72
CA LYS A 87 -12.21 -6.45 0.50
C LYS A 87 -13.16 -6.48 1.69
N GLY A 88 -14.46 -6.36 1.42
CA GLY A 88 -15.47 -6.32 2.47
C GLY A 88 -15.71 -7.66 3.17
N PRO A 89 -16.37 -7.65 4.33
CA PRO A 89 -17.09 -6.51 4.89
C PRO A 89 -16.17 -5.50 5.58
N ILE A 90 -16.30 -4.21 5.26
CA ILE A 90 -15.65 -3.11 5.97
C ILE A 90 -16.75 -2.21 6.54
N VAL A 91 -16.60 -1.89 7.81
CA VAL A 91 -17.50 -1.01 8.56
C VAL A 91 -16.71 0.23 8.96
N GLY A 92 -17.34 1.39 8.84
CA GLY A 92 -16.82 2.66 9.31
C GLY A 92 -16.74 2.72 10.83
N GLN A 93 -15.98 3.69 11.33
CA GLN A 93 -15.84 4.01 12.76
C GLN A 93 -17.20 4.38 13.38
N ASP A 94 -18.12 4.92 12.59
CA ASP A 94 -19.49 5.27 12.97
C ASP A 94 -20.46 4.06 12.96
N GLY A 95 -19.97 2.87 12.65
CA GLY A 95 -20.76 1.64 12.61
C GLY A 95 -21.51 1.41 11.30
N LYS A 96 -21.44 2.32 10.33
CA LYS A 96 -22.07 2.12 9.01
C LYS A 96 -21.24 1.21 8.13
N GLU A 97 -21.89 0.38 7.34
CA GLU A 97 -21.19 -0.37 6.29
C GLU A 97 -20.60 0.60 5.25
N VAL A 98 -19.33 0.43 4.91
CA VAL A 98 -18.64 1.22 3.88
C VAL A 98 -18.23 0.36 2.68
N LEU A 99 -18.02 -0.95 2.89
CA LEU A 99 -17.79 -1.89 1.80
C LEU A 99 -18.51 -3.21 2.13
N ALA A 100 -19.47 -3.59 1.29
CA ALA A 100 -20.28 -4.79 1.48
C ALA A 100 -19.44 -6.07 1.48
N LYS A 101 -19.95 -7.11 2.13
CA LYS A 101 -19.30 -8.42 2.19
C LYS A 101 -18.87 -8.91 0.79
N ASP A 102 -17.63 -9.38 0.70
CA ASP A 102 -16.99 -9.93 -0.51
C ASP A 102 -16.78 -8.92 -1.67
N ALA A 103 -17.27 -7.67 -1.56
CA ALA A 103 -16.99 -6.61 -2.51
C ALA A 103 -15.51 -6.19 -2.44
N VAL A 104 -14.90 -5.95 -3.60
CA VAL A 104 -13.55 -5.42 -3.74
C VAL A 104 -13.66 -3.95 -4.16
N ALA A 105 -12.97 -3.06 -3.45
CA ALA A 105 -12.95 -1.64 -3.77
C ALA A 105 -12.28 -1.37 -5.12
N ASP A 106 -12.83 -0.40 -5.86
CA ASP A 106 -12.22 0.16 -7.07
C ASP A 106 -11.46 1.45 -6.76
N ASP A 107 -10.73 1.97 -7.75
CA ASP A 107 -9.95 3.20 -7.59
C ASP A 107 -10.82 4.42 -7.23
N LYS A 108 -12.09 4.44 -7.66
CA LYS A 108 -13.03 5.50 -7.32
C LYS A 108 -13.37 5.47 -5.82
N PHE A 109 -13.61 4.29 -5.27
CA PHE A 109 -13.80 4.11 -3.83
C PHE A 109 -12.54 4.56 -3.07
N LEU A 110 -11.36 4.08 -3.49
CA LEU A 110 -10.10 4.37 -2.79
C LEU A 110 -9.75 5.87 -2.83
N GLY A 111 -9.93 6.53 -3.98
CA GLY A 111 -9.74 7.97 -4.12
C GLY A 111 -10.76 8.82 -3.36
N GLY A 112 -11.90 8.24 -2.98
CA GLY A 112 -12.97 8.88 -2.24
C GLY A 112 -13.00 8.60 -0.74
N ILE A 113 -11.98 7.94 -0.18
CA ILE A 113 -11.97 7.60 1.25
C ILE A 113 -11.96 8.88 2.10
N SER A 114 -13.09 9.11 2.76
CA SER A 114 -13.30 10.20 3.73
C SER A 114 -13.97 9.69 5.00
N PHE A 115 -13.63 8.47 5.41
CA PHE A 115 -14.11 7.80 6.63
C PHE A 115 -12.93 7.08 7.31
N TYR A 116 -13.03 6.82 8.61
CA TYR A 116 -12.17 5.85 9.28
C TYR A 116 -12.91 4.52 9.43
N VAL A 117 -12.17 3.40 9.44
CA VAL A 117 -12.76 2.07 9.68
C VAL A 117 -13.01 1.83 11.17
N LYS A 118 -13.89 0.88 11.48
CA LYS A 118 -14.18 0.45 12.85
C LYS A 118 -12.89 0.06 13.58
N GLY A 119 -12.71 0.60 14.79
CA GLY A 119 -11.54 0.37 15.63
C GLY A 119 -10.47 1.46 15.55
N VAL A 120 -10.54 2.37 14.57
CA VAL A 120 -9.71 3.58 14.56
C VAL A 120 -10.27 4.58 15.57
N GLU A 121 -9.41 5.18 16.38
CA GLU A 121 -9.73 6.33 17.22
C GLU A 121 -9.19 7.60 16.59
N GLY A 122 -10.00 8.66 16.58
CA GLY A 122 -9.68 9.89 15.88
C GLY A 122 -10.92 10.51 15.25
N LYS A 123 -10.79 11.76 14.79
CA LYS A 123 -11.82 12.47 14.03
C LYS A 123 -11.22 12.92 12.71
N ILE A 124 -12.00 12.79 11.65
CA ILE A 124 -11.63 13.36 10.37
C ILE A 124 -11.67 14.87 10.55
N PRO A 125 -10.61 15.62 10.18
CA PRO A 125 -10.64 17.06 10.24
C PRO A 125 -11.85 17.57 9.44
N SER A 126 -12.79 18.23 10.12
CA SER A 126 -13.82 19.00 9.42
C SER A 126 -13.13 20.21 8.83
N GLY A 127 -13.10 20.31 7.50
CA GLY A 127 -12.70 21.54 6.82
C GLY A 127 -13.50 22.72 7.37
N LYS A 128 -12.87 23.89 7.46
CA LYS A 128 -13.59 25.15 7.63
C LYS A 128 -14.35 25.50 6.36
#